data_AF-A0A961PA72-F1
#
_entry.id   AF-A0A961PA72-F1
#
_cell.length_a   1.000
_cell.length_b   1.000
_cell.length_c   1.000
_cell.angle_alpha   90.00
_cell.angle_beta   90.00
_cell.angle_gamma   90.00
#
_symmetry.space_group_name_H-M   'P 1'
#
loop_
_entity.id
_entity.type
_entity.pdbx_description
1 polymer ?
#
loop_
_entity_poly.entity_id
_entity_poly.type
_entity_poly.pdbx_seq_one_letter_code
_entity_poly.pdbx_strand_id
1 'polypeptide(L)'
;MPYSDLPPHAFWRLCRDDPRFRISDIYAPKCRLAPGMKVATAGSCFAQNIGKYIRTSRLHLVDAEPAPRGMAPETARRFGFGLFSARYGNVYTARQLRQLFQDAWSGTVHDAAIWQRDGRFYDGLRPNTEPEGLGSAAEVTWHRIQHLRRVREVFQEADVF
;
A
#
# COMPACT_ATOMS: atom_id res chain seq x y z
N MET A 1 18.44 -2.22 -30.05
CA MET A 1 17.09 -2.12 -29.44
C MET A 1 17.27 -1.68 -28.00
N PRO A 2 16.37 -0.89 -27.39
CA PRO A 2 16.42 -0.69 -25.95
C PRO A 2 16.39 -2.08 -25.31
N TYR A 3 17.28 -2.33 -24.35
CA TYR A 3 17.51 -3.61 -23.67
C TYR A 3 18.49 -4.61 -24.30
N SER A 4 19.06 -4.39 -25.50
CA SER A 4 20.03 -5.35 -26.09
C SER A 4 21.28 -5.60 -25.23
N ASP A 5 21.61 -4.65 -24.36
CA ASP A 5 22.82 -4.67 -23.56
C ASP A 5 22.56 -5.18 -22.13
N LEU A 6 21.34 -5.68 -21.86
CA LEU A 6 21.02 -6.29 -20.58
C LEU A 6 21.61 -7.70 -20.48
N PRO A 7 21.97 -8.13 -19.25
CA PRO A 7 22.52 -9.47 -19.05
C PRO A 7 21.49 -10.56 -19.40
N PRO A 8 21.95 -11.80 -19.72
CA PRO A 8 21.09 -12.89 -20.18
C PRO A 8 19.88 -13.18 -19.26
N HIS A 9 20.06 -13.05 -17.94
CA HIS A 9 18.98 -13.27 -16.96
C HIS A 9 17.84 -12.25 -17.01
N ALA A 10 18.02 -11.09 -17.66
CA ALA A 10 16.96 -10.12 -17.88
C ALA A 10 15.91 -10.62 -18.89
N PHE A 11 16.19 -11.73 -19.60
CA PHE A 11 15.33 -12.30 -20.62
C PHE A 11 14.82 -13.68 -20.24
N TRP A 12 13.50 -13.81 -20.14
CA TRP A 12 12.79 -15.06 -19.83
C TRP A 12 12.95 -16.15 -20.90
N ARG A 13 13.47 -15.81 -22.08
CA ARG A 13 13.69 -16.75 -23.19
C ARG A 13 14.58 -17.93 -22.76
N LEU A 14 15.60 -17.67 -21.94
CA LEU A 14 16.51 -18.73 -21.48
C LEU A 14 15.83 -19.78 -20.61
N CYS A 15 14.77 -19.41 -19.88
CA CYS A 15 13.98 -20.35 -19.08
C CYS A 15 13.29 -21.43 -19.92
N ARG A 16 13.02 -21.12 -21.19
CA ARG A 16 12.38 -22.04 -22.14
C ARG A 16 13.41 -22.78 -22.99
N ASP A 17 14.44 -22.07 -23.43
CA ASP A 17 15.36 -22.56 -24.47
C ASP A 17 16.56 -23.36 -23.90
N ASP A 18 16.88 -23.19 -22.61
CA ASP A 18 17.95 -23.94 -21.93
C ASP A 18 17.41 -24.78 -20.76
N PRO A 19 17.38 -26.13 -20.87
CA PRO A 19 16.89 -27.00 -19.81
C PRO A 19 17.75 -26.99 -18.53
N ARG A 20 18.95 -26.38 -18.56
CA ARG A 20 19.80 -26.18 -17.38
C ARG A 20 19.50 -24.89 -16.63
N PHE A 21 18.74 -23.99 -17.24
CA PHE A 21 18.43 -22.68 -16.67
C PHE A 21 17.59 -22.82 -15.40
N ARG A 22 18.05 -22.26 -14.28
CA ARG A 22 17.31 -22.30 -13.02
C ARG A 22 16.47 -21.05 -12.85
N ILE A 23 15.26 -21.20 -12.32
CA ILE A 23 14.40 -20.04 -11.97
C ILE A 23 15.11 -19.06 -11.02
N SER A 24 16.02 -19.55 -10.17
CA SER A 24 16.87 -18.71 -9.32
C SER A 24 17.76 -17.75 -10.09
N ASP A 25 18.05 -18.04 -11.36
CA ASP A 25 18.92 -17.25 -12.20
C ASP A 25 18.16 -16.07 -12.82
N ILE A 26 16.81 -16.06 -12.77
CA ILE A 26 15.95 -14.97 -13.30
C ILE A 26 16.03 -13.72 -12.43
N TYR A 27 16.16 -13.90 -11.11
CA TYR A 27 15.97 -12.80 -10.17
C TYR A 27 16.98 -12.86 -9.02
N ALA A 28 17.84 -11.85 -8.97
CA ALA A 28 18.66 -11.55 -7.82
C ALA A 28 17.92 -10.53 -6.93
N PRO A 29 17.42 -10.92 -5.74
CA PRO A 29 16.68 -10.01 -4.87
C PRO A 29 17.60 -8.91 -4.34
N LYS A 30 17.15 -7.65 -4.41
CA LYS A 30 17.89 -6.49 -3.88
C LYS A 30 17.98 -6.52 -2.35
N CYS A 31 17.01 -7.13 -1.68
CA CYS A 31 16.98 -7.34 -0.24
C CYS A 31 16.69 -8.81 0.06
N ARG A 32 17.35 -9.37 1.08
CA ARG A 32 17.02 -10.71 1.57
C ARG A 32 15.97 -10.58 2.67
N LEU A 33 14.89 -11.33 2.57
CA LEU A 33 13.86 -11.41 3.60
C LEU A 33 14.23 -12.48 4.62
N ALA A 34 14.25 -12.12 5.89
CA ALA A 34 14.51 -13.00 7.01
C ALA A 34 13.23 -13.19 7.85
N PRO A 35 13.07 -14.34 8.55
CA PRO A 35 12.00 -14.52 9.52
C PRO A 35 11.94 -13.37 10.54
N GLY A 36 10.75 -12.88 10.86
CA GLY A 36 10.54 -11.79 11.80
C GLY A 36 10.63 -10.38 11.21
N MET A 37 11.00 -10.22 9.94
CA MET A 37 11.01 -8.89 9.31
C MET A 37 9.59 -8.33 9.16
N LYS A 38 9.45 -7.03 9.42
CA LYS A 38 8.24 -6.24 9.23
C LYS A 38 8.17 -5.74 7.79
N VAL A 39 7.12 -6.14 7.08
CA VAL A 39 6.87 -5.77 5.69
C VAL A 39 5.65 -4.87 5.61
N ALA A 40 5.78 -3.75 4.91
CA ALA A 40 4.67 -2.87 4.56
C ALA A 40 4.27 -3.09 3.09
N THR A 41 2.98 -2.89 2.77
CA THR A 41 2.49 -3.07 1.39
C THR A 41 1.60 -1.92 0.95
N ALA A 42 1.95 -1.21 -0.11
CA ALA A 42 1.07 -0.25 -0.78
C ALA A 42 0.90 -0.60 -2.27
N GLY A 43 -0.24 -0.24 -2.84
CA GLY A 43 -0.46 -0.45 -4.27
C GLY A 43 -1.94 -0.59 -4.61
N SER A 44 -2.21 -1.53 -5.51
CA SER A 44 -3.55 -1.88 -5.97
C SER A 44 -3.84 -3.37 -5.69
N CYS A 45 -4.61 -4.05 -6.56
CA CYS A 45 -5.00 -5.46 -6.42
C CYS A 45 -3.82 -6.41 -6.17
N PHE A 46 -2.66 -6.15 -6.78
CA PHE A 46 -1.46 -6.96 -6.56
C PHE A 46 -0.96 -6.88 -5.11
N ALA A 47 -0.87 -5.66 -4.57
CA ALA A 47 -0.43 -5.44 -3.19
C ALA A 47 -1.44 -6.01 -2.17
N GLN A 48 -2.75 -5.91 -2.45
CA GLN A 48 -3.79 -6.55 -1.62
C GLN A 48 -3.63 -8.07 -1.56
N ASN A 49 -3.17 -8.68 -2.66
CA ASN A 49 -2.97 -10.12 -2.71
C ASN A 49 -1.70 -10.55 -1.96
N ILE A 50 -0.60 -9.78 -2.09
CA ILE A 50 0.66 -10.06 -1.37
C ILE A 50 0.44 -10.12 0.15
N GLY A 51 -0.38 -9.21 0.70
CA GLY A 51 -0.65 -9.17 2.14
C GLY A 51 -1.24 -10.46 2.71
N LYS A 52 -1.89 -11.30 1.90
CA LYS A 52 -2.39 -12.62 2.32
C LYS A 52 -1.22 -13.60 2.54
N TYR A 53 -0.29 -13.65 1.59
CA TYR A 53 0.87 -14.53 1.65
C TYR A 53 1.87 -14.14 2.73
N ILE A 54 2.04 -12.83 2.97
CA ILE A 54 2.88 -12.34 4.08
C ILE A 54 2.33 -12.86 5.41
N ARG A 55 1.02 -12.74 5.65
CA ARG A 55 0.37 -13.20 6.89
C ARG A 55 0.47 -14.72 7.12
N THR A 56 0.63 -15.52 6.07
CA THR A 56 0.85 -16.97 6.19
C THR A 56 2.32 -17.38 6.23
N SER A 57 3.24 -16.41 6.17
CA SER A 57 4.68 -16.65 6.16
C SER A 57 5.30 -16.44 7.55
N ARG A 58 6.64 -16.47 7.63
CA ARG A 58 7.40 -16.10 8.85
C ARG A 58 7.70 -14.60 8.95
N LEU A 59 7.08 -13.78 8.10
CA LEU A 59 7.20 -12.32 8.09
C LEU A 59 6.03 -11.71 8.87
N HIS A 60 6.17 -10.44 9.24
CA HIS A 60 5.10 -9.67 9.88
C HIS A 60 4.59 -8.61 8.93
N LEU A 61 3.30 -8.62 8.61
CA LEU A 61 2.69 -7.52 7.89
C LEU A 61 2.45 -6.36 8.86
N VAL A 62 2.98 -5.18 8.53
CA VAL A 62 2.66 -3.94 9.25
C VAL A 62 1.22 -3.54 8.95
N ASP A 63 0.42 -3.30 10.00
CA ASP A 63 -0.95 -2.80 9.92
C ASP A 63 -1.13 -1.68 10.96
N ALA A 64 -1.04 -0.43 10.50
CA ALA A 64 -1.11 0.77 11.34
C ALA A 64 -2.55 1.30 11.52
N GLU A 65 -3.51 0.77 10.75
CA GLU A 65 -4.93 1.11 10.87
C GLU A 65 -5.75 -0.18 10.93
N PRO A 66 -5.65 -0.97 12.02
CA PRO A 66 -6.39 -2.20 12.16
C PRO A 66 -7.89 -1.92 12.30
N ALA A 67 -8.70 -2.88 11.86
CA ALA A 67 -10.14 -2.81 12.03
C ALA A 67 -10.52 -2.73 13.52
N PRO A 68 -11.51 -1.90 13.90
CA PRO A 68 -12.04 -1.88 15.26
C PRO A 68 -12.47 -3.27 15.74
N ARG A 69 -12.24 -3.55 17.02
CA ARG A 69 -12.62 -4.83 17.63
C ARG A 69 -14.12 -5.09 17.46
N GLY A 70 -14.46 -6.27 16.94
CA GLY A 70 -15.86 -6.68 16.72
C GLY A 70 -16.45 -6.25 15.38
N MET A 71 -15.73 -5.49 14.56
CA MET A 71 -16.17 -5.16 13.21
C MET A 71 -16.16 -6.41 12.31
N ALA A 72 -17.27 -6.64 11.60
CA ALA A 72 -17.37 -7.77 10.67
C ALA A 72 -16.32 -7.63 9.55
N PRO A 73 -15.67 -8.72 9.10
CA PRO A 73 -14.61 -8.65 8.08
C PRO A 73 -15.04 -8.03 6.74
N GLU A 74 -16.32 -8.17 6.37
CA GLU A 74 -16.86 -7.55 5.16
C GLU A 74 -16.99 -6.03 5.32
N THR A 75 -17.52 -5.56 6.44
CA THR A 75 -17.57 -4.14 6.80
C THR A 75 -16.16 -3.56 6.88
N ALA A 76 -15.23 -4.24 7.55
CA ALA A 76 -13.83 -3.81 7.64
C ALA A 76 -13.23 -3.56 6.25
N ARG A 77 -13.39 -4.52 5.33
CA ARG A 77 -12.90 -4.36 3.94
C ARG A 77 -13.60 -3.22 3.19
N ARG A 78 -14.91 -3.04 3.37
CA ARG A 78 -15.67 -1.94 2.75
C ARG A 78 -15.13 -0.56 3.16
N PHE A 79 -14.70 -0.41 4.40
CA PHE A 79 -14.07 0.81 4.92
C PHE A 79 -12.55 0.85 4.74
N GLY A 80 -11.97 -0.10 3.99
CA GLY A 80 -10.55 -0.11 3.63
C GLY A 80 -9.61 -0.72 4.68
N PHE A 81 -10.12 -1.29 5.77
CA PHE A 81 -9.31 -1.94 6.80
C PHE A 81 -8.72 -3.27 6.31
N GLY A 82 -7.46 -3.54 6.70
CA GLY A 82 -6.77 -4.80 6.43
C GLY A 82 -6.38 -5.05 4.97
N LEU A 83 -6.66 -4.10 4.05
CA LEU A 83 -6.31 -4.20 2.63
C LEU A 83 -4.80 -4.01 2.38
N PHE A 84 -4.19 -3.12 3.14
CA PHE A 84 -2.81 -2.67 3.03
C PHE A 84 -2.25 -2.40 4.43
N SER A 85 -1.08 -1.77 4.53
CA SER A 85 -0.50 -1.37 5.82
C SER A 85 -1.18 -0.16 6.48
N ALA A 86 -1.96 0.62 5.72
CA ALA A 86 -2.81 1.69 6.21
C ALA A 86 -3.97 1.93 5.22
N ARG A 87 -4.99 2.70 5.60
CA ARG A 87 -6.22 2.98 4.82
C ARG A 87 -6.01 4.10 3.78
N TYR A 88 -4.89 4.10 3.06
CA TYR A 88 -4.63 5.10 2.00
C TYR A 88 -5.38 4.82 0.69
N GLY A 89 -6.06 3.67 0.58
CA GLY A 89 -6.71 3.25 -0.66
C GLY A 89 -5.70 2.77 -1.71
N ASN A 90 -6.07 2.83 -2.99
CA ASN A 90 -5.17 2.35 -4.04
C ASN A 90 -4.10 3.40 -4.38
N VAL A 91 -2.84 2.96 -4.44
CA VAL A 91 -1.70 3.76 -4.89
C VAL A 91 -1.23 3.21 -6.24
N TYR A 92 -1.40 3.99 -7.31
CA TYR A 92 -1.15 3.51 -8.68
C TYR A 92 0.19 3.93 -9.24
N THR A 93 0.82 4.96 -8.67
CA THR A 93 2.08 5.49 -9.20
C THR A 93 3.08 5.77 -8.08
N ALA A 94 4.37 5.67 -8.42
CA ALA A 94 5.44 6.06 -7.51
C ALA A 94 5.34 7.54 -7.10
N ARG A 95 4.82 8.42 -7.98
CA ARG A 95 4.58 9.83 -7.67
C ARG A 95 3.51 10.00 -6.60
N GLN A 96 2.38 9.30 -6.73
CA GLN A 96 1.31 9.32 -5.73
C GLN A 96 1.81 8.81 -4.38
N LEU A 97 2.61 7.73 -4.37
CA LEU A 97 3.23 7.22 -3.15
C LEU A 97 4.14 8.27 -2.51
N ARG A 98 4.99 8.93 -3.30
CA ARG A 98 5.87 9.99 -2.81
C ARG A 98 5.08 11.16 -2.22
N GLN A 99 3.99 11.57 -2.85
CA GLN A 99 3.12 12.63 -2.33
C GLN A 99 2.51 12.22 -0.97
N LEU A 100 1.97 11.01 -0.88
CA LEU A 100 1.45 10.47 0.38
C LEU A 100 2.51 10.46 1.49
N PHE A 101 3.74 10.06 1.18
CA PHE A 101 4.87 10.08 2.12
C PHE A 101 5.21 11.51 2.58
N GLN A 102 5.25 12.46 1.64
CA GLN A 102 5.53 13.87 1.96
C GLN A 102 4.43 14.47 2.84
N ASP A 103 3.16 14.27 2.48
CA ASP A 103 2.01 14.70 3.26
C ASP A 103 2.05 14.11 4.68
N ALA A 104 2.46 12.84 4.80
CA ALA A 104 2.58 12.18 6.09
C ALA A 104 3.61 12.88 6.98
N TRP A 105 4.78 13.24 6.44
CA TRP A 105 5.83 13.91 7.20
C TRP A 105 5.50 15.37 7.55
N SER A 106 4.88 16.12 6.64
CA SER A 106 4.50 17.51 6.85
C SER A 106 3.18 17.68 7.62
N GLY A 107 2.35 16.63 7.67
CA GLY A 107 0.99 16.71 8.20
C GLY A 107 0.05 17.53 7.31
N THR A 108 0.36 17.66 6.02
CA THR A 108 -0.40 18.53 5.09
C THR A 108 -1.69 17.87 4.64
N VAL A 109 -2.79 18.61 4.78
CA VAL A 109 -4.09 18.32 4.15
C VAL A 109 -4.32 19.35 3.06
N HIS A 110 -4.70 18.88 1.87
CA HIS A 110 -4.95 19.75 0.72
C HIS A 110 -6.45 20.05 0.64
N ASP A 111 -6.86 21.30 0.73
CA ASP A 111 -8.28 21.68 0.63
C ASP A 111 -8.90 21.22 -0.70
N ALA A 112 -8.12 21.24 -1.79
CA ALA A 112 -8.54 20.74 -3.10
C ALA A 112 -8.83 19.22 -3.14
N ALA A 113 -8.37 18.47 -2.14
CA ALA A 113 -8.68 17.06 -1.98
C ALA A 113 -9.98 16.81 -1.19
N ILE A 114 -10.60 17.85 -0.61
CA ILE A 114 -11.87 17.71 0.09
C ILE A 114 -12.99 17.91 -0.91
N TRP A 115 -13.64 16.81 -1.30
CA TRP A 115 -14.71 16.84 -2.29
C TRP A 115 -16.07 16.86 -1.60
N GLN A 116 -17.04 17.54 -2.21
CA GLN A 116 -18.41 17.59 -1.72
C GLN A 116 -19.37 17.07 -2.78
N ARG A 117 -20.31 16.21 -2.38
CA ARG A 117 -21.40 15.72 -3.23
C ARG A 117 -22.62 15.43 -2.37
N ASP A 118 -23.78 15.95 -2.78
CA ASP A 118 -25.08 15.72 -2.12
C ASP A 118 -25.07 15.97 -0.61
N GLY A 119 -24.39 17.04 -0.17
CA GLY A 119 -24.28 17.39 1.25
C GLY A 119 -23.31 16.52 2.07
N ARG A 120 -22.59 15.59 1.44
CA ARG A 120 -21.56 14.75 2.06
C ARG A 120 -20.16 15.18 1.62
N PHE A 121 -19.17 14.94 2.47
CA PHE A 121 -17.78 15.33 2.26
C PHE A 121 -16.87 14.10 2.16
N TYR A 122 -15.94 14.11 1.19
CA TYR A 122 -15.10 12.96 0.87
C TYR A 122 -13.63 13.37 0.83
N ASP A 123 -12.77 12.45 1.21
CA ASP A 123 -11.34 12.56 0.98
C ASP A 123 -11.01 12.05 -0.43
N GLY A 124 -10.84 12.97 -1.38
CA GLY A 124 -10.56 12.69 -2.78
C GLY A 124 -9.24 11.97 -3.03
N LEU A 125 -8.31 11.94 -2.06
CA LEU A 125 -7.07 11.17 -2.15
C LEU A 125 -7.26 9.72 -1.70
N ARG A 126 -8.37 9.39 -1.04
CA ARG A 126 -8.76 8.03 -0.62
C ARG A 126 -10.28 7.81 -0.72
N PRO A 127 -10.88 7.98 -1.92
CA PRO A 127 -12.32 8.22 -2.11
C PRO A 127 -13.24 7.06 -1.66
N ASN A 128 -12.73 5.83 -1.59
CA ASN A 128 -13.52 4.66 -1.19
C ASN A 128 -13.39 4.30 0.30
N THR A 129 -12.63 5.07 1.08
CA THR A 129 -12.33 4.73 2.49
C THR A 129 -13.51 5.00 3.42
N GLU A 130 -14.27 6.06 3.12
CA GLU A 130 -15.52 6.43 3.80
C GLU A 130 -16.62 6.48 2.71
N PRO A 131 -17.22 5.32 2.36
CA PRO A 131 -18.03 5.18 1.15
C PRO A 131 -19.29 6.05 1.13
N GLU A 132 -19.83 6.38 2.30
CA GLU A 132 -21.01 7.24 2.47
C GLU A 132 -20.66 8.73 2.60
N GLY A 133 -19.37 9.05 2.67
CA GLY A 133 -18.86 10.38 3.01
C GLY A 133 -19.08 10.76 4.47
N LEU A 134 -18.37 11.81 4.88
CA LEU A 134 -18.41 12.40 6.21
C LEU A 134 -19.40 13.58 6.26
N GLY A 135 -19.75 14.01 7.47
CA GLY A 135 -20.72 15.07 7.74
C GLY A 135 -20.17 16.48 7.53
N SER A 136 -18.84 16.67 7.50
CA SER A 136 -18.24 17.98 7.24
C SER A 136 -16.84 17.91 6.63
N ALA A 137 -16.39 19.01 6.01
CA ALA A 137 -15.00 19.19 5.59
C ALA A 137 -14.02 19.07 6.77
N ALA A 138 -14.40 19.54 7.96
CA ALA A 138 -13.57 19.45 9.16
C ALA A 138 -13.33 17.98 9.60
N GLU A 139 -14.35 17.12 9.46
CA GLU A 139 -14.22 15.68 9.71
C GLU A 139 -13.28 15.02 8.69
N VAL A 140 -13.35 15.40 7.40
CA VAL A 140 -12.41 14.93 6.37
C VAL A 140 -10.98 15.29 6.76
N THR A 141 -10.74 16.55 7.12
CA THR A 141 -9.42 17.04 7.54
C THR A 141 -8.91 16.30 8.77
N TRP A 142 -9.74 16.12 9.80
CA TRP A 142 -9.36 15.38 10.99
C TRP A 142 -9.02 13.93 10.67
N HIS A 143 -9.87 13.26 9.88
CA HIS A 143 -9.65 11.88 9.47
C HIS A 143 -8.37 11.73 8.64
N ARG A 144 -8.05 12.72 7.79
CA ARG A 144 -6.81 12.73 6.98
C ARG A 144 -5.59 12.92 7.87
N ILE A 145 -5.62 13.84 8.83
CA ILE A 145 -4.52 14.05 9.78
C ILE A 145 -4.22 12.78 10.58
N GLN A 146 -5.25 12.08 11.09
CA GLN A 146 -5.05 10.82 11.80
C GLN A 146 -4.44 9.76 10.89
N HIS A 147 -4.99 9.60 9.69
CA HIS A 147 -4.47 8.67 8.69
C HIS A 147 -2.99 8.95 8.36
N LEU A 148 -2.62 10.22 8.11
CA LEU A 148 -1.25 10.61 7.80
C LEU A 148 -0.27 10.26 8.94
N ARG A 149 -0.70 10.34 10.21
CA ARG A 149 0.11 9.86 11.35
C ARG A 149 0.35 8.35 11.28
N ARG A 150 -0.69 7.57 10.95
CA ARG A 150 -0.56 6.11 10.77
C ARG A 150 0.31 5.74 9.58
N VAL A 151 0.25 6.51 8.49
CA VAL A 151 1.15 6.34 7.35
C VAL A 151 2.61 6.54 7.75
N ARG A 152 2.92 7.53 8.61
CA ARG A 152 4.29 7.69 9.13
C ARG A 152 4.71 6.45 9.93
N GLU A 153 3.85 5.94 10.80
CA GLU A 153 4.12 4.73 11.59
C GLU A 153 4.46 3.54 10.68
N VAL A 154 3.74 3.35 9.56
CA VAL A 154 4.05 2.30 8.57
C VAL A 154 5.51 2.37 8.11
N PHE A 155 5.98 3.56 7.70
CA PHE A 155 7.35 3.74 7.21
C PHE A 155 8.41 3.73 8.31
N GLN A 156 8.05 4.04 9.56
CA GLN A 156 8.96 3.99 10.69
C GLN A 156 9.12 2.57 11.25
N GLU A 157 8.12 1.72 11.10
CA GLU A 157 8.13 0.35 11.62
C GLU A 157 8.58 -0.70 10.61
N ALA A 158 8.42 -0.46 9.31
CA ALA A 158 8.74 -1.44 8.30
C ALA A 158 10.26 -1.60 8.10
N ASP A 159 10.73 -2.85 8.07
CA ASP A 159 12.08 -3.18 7.62
C ASP A 159 12.17 -3.17 6.09
N VAL A 160 11.06 -3.52 5.42
CA VAL A 160 10.94 -3.60 3.95
C VAL A 160 9.59 -3.05 3.50
N PHE A 161 9.61 -2.31 2.38
CA PHE A 161 8.44 -1.75 1.70
C PHE A 161 8.47 -2.12 0.21
#